data_AF-A0A9P5PDD8-F1
#
_entry.id   AF-A0A9P5PDD8-F1
#
_cell.length_a   1.000
_cell.length_b   1.000
_cell.length_c   1.000
_cell.angle_alpha   90.00
_cell.angle_beta   90.00
_cell.angle_gamma   90.00
#
_symmetry.space_group_name_H-M   'P 1'
#
loop_
_entity.id
_entity.type
_entity.pdbx_description
1 polymer ?
#
loop_
_entity_poly.entity_id
_entity_poly.type
_entity_poly.pdbx_seq_one_letter_code
_entity_poly.pdbx_strand_id
1 'polypeptide(L)' 'ECHPETRHHILEKLEYWINADSSKSVYWLHGPLGVGKSAIAQTISSKFLLFPG' A
#
# COMPACT_ATOMS: atom_id res chain seq x y z
N GLU A 1 -4.93 -19.41 -1.97
CA GLU A 1 -5.07 -18.77 -0.65
C GLU A 1 -4.46 -17.37 -0.66
N CYS A 2 -5.15 -16.40 -0.08
CA CYS A 2 -4.60 -15.07 0.13
C CYS A 2 -3.77 -15.16 1.42
N HIS A 3 -2.45 -15.34 1.32
CA HIS A 3 -1.60 -15.37 2.50
C HIS A 3 -1.68 -14.00 3.20
N PRO A 4 -2.26 -13.91 4.42
CA PRO A 4 -2.50 -12.63 5.10
C PRO A 4 -1.23 -11.81 5.30
N GLU A 5 -0.08 -12.49 5.36
CA GLU A 5 1.23 -11.88 5.56
C GLU A 5 1.71 -11.08 4.34
N THR A 6 1.38 -11.51 3.13
CA THR A 6 1.81 -10.81 1.91
C THR A 6 1.13 -9.44 1.79
N ARG A 7 -0.14 -9.35 2.20
CA ARG A 7 -0.88 -8.07 2.19
C ARG A 7 -0.30 -7.09 3.23
N HIS A 8 0.00 -7.57 4.44
CA HIS A 8 0.60 -6.74 5.48
C HIS A 8 1.97 -6.20 5.04
N HIS A 9 2.83 -7.05 4.50
CA HIS A 9 4.15 -6.63 4.03
C HIS A 9 4.10 -5.55 2.93
N ILE A 10 3.13 -5.64 2.01
CA ILE A 10 2.94 -4.63 0.97
C ILE A 10 2.46 -3.31 1.57
N LEU A 11 1.52 -3.35 2.52
CA LEU A 11 1.03 -2.15 3.20
C LEU A 11 2.14 -1.46 3.98
N GLU A 12 2.94 -2.19 4.75
CA GLU A 12 4.09 -1.64 5.48
C GLU A 12 5.11 -0.97 4.54
N LYS A 13 5.42 -1.60 3.40
CA LYS A 13 6.29 -1.00 2.39
C LYS A 13 5.73 0.29 1.80
N LEU A 14 4.43 0.34 1.54
CA LEU A 14 3.76 1.54 1.04
C LEU A 14 3.76 2.65 2.10
N GLU A 15 3.51 2.33 3.36
CA GLU A 15 3.56 3.29 4.47
C GLU A 15 4.97 3.86 4.65
N TYR A 16 5.99 3.00 4.60
CA TYR A 16 7.38 3.46 4.64
C TYR A 16 7.69 4.36 3.44
N TRP A 17 7.27 3.97 2.24
CA TRP A 17 7.52 4.77 1.03
C TRP A 17 6.84 6.15 1.08
N ILE A 18 5.60 6.24 1.56
CA ILE A 18 4.85 7.51 1.69
C ILE A 18 5.53 8.45 2.70
N ASN A 19 5.98 7.90 3.83
CA ASN A 19 6.60 8.67 4.91
C ASN A 19 8.11 8.91 4.70
N ALA A 20 8.73 8.21 3.76
CA ALA A 20 10.13 8.44 3.43
C ALA A 20 10.26 9.83 2.78
N ASP A 21 11.22 10.61 3.25
CA ASP A 21 11.57 11.93 2.70
C ASP A 21 12.30 11.76 1.36
N SER A 22 11.56 11.24 0.37
CA SER A 22 12.04 10.88 -0.96
C SER A 22 11.29 11.69 -2.00
N SER A 23 11.99 12.13 -3.04
CA SER A 23 11.39 12.84 -4.18
C SER A 23 10.46 11.99 -5.04
N LYS A 24 10.21 10.72 -4.67
CA LYS A 24 9.38 9.80 -5.46
C LYS A 24 7.92 9.93 -5.03
N SER A 25 7.11 10.57 -5.87
CA SER A 25 5.66 10.72 -5.64
C SER A 25 4.79 9.61 -6.25
N VAL A 26 5.38 8.69 -7.02
CA VAL A 26 4.64 7.60 -7.68
C VAL A 26 5.22 6.24 -7.30
N TYR A 27 4.36 5.34 -6.81
CA TYR A 27 4.69 3.94 -6.54
C TYR A 27 3.96 3.01 -7.52
N TRP A 28 4.70 2.11 -8.17
CA TRP A 28 4.13 1.14 -9.11
C TRP A 28 3.81 -0.19 -8.42
N LEU A 29 2.53 -0.40 -8.07
CA LEU A 29 2.06 -1.65 -7.47
C LEU A 29 1.64 -2.65 -8.56
N HIS A 30 2.45 -3.70 -8.78
CA HIS A 30 2.19 -4.73 -9.78
C HIS A 30 2.03 -6.12 -9.14
N GLY A 31 1.35 -7.02 -9.87
CA GLY A 31 1.11 -8.39 -9.44
C GLY A 31 0.00 -9.08 -10.25
N PRO A 32 -0.23 -10.39 -10.03
CA PRO A 32 -1.22 -11.16 -10.79
C PRO A 32 -2.64 -10.58 -10.73
N LEU A 33 -3.50 -10.99 -11.65
CA LEU A 33 -4.93 -10.67 -11.58
C LEU A 33 -5.55 -11.31 -10.33
N GLY A 34 -6.55 -10.66 -9.73
CA GLY A 34 -7.28 -11.19 -8.57
C GLY A 34 -6.59 -11.01 -7.20
N VAL A 35 -5.36 -10.51 -7.13
CA VAL A 35 -4.64 -10.34 -5.84
C VAL A 35 -5.07 -9.12 -5.00
N GLY A 36 -6.09 -8.39 -5.45
CA GLY A 36 -6.65 -7.27 -4.67
C GLY A 36 -5.81 -5.99 -4.65
N LYS A 37 -5.07 -5.67 -5.72
CA LYS A 37 -4.27 -4.43 -5.83
C LYS A 37 -5.10 -3.16 -5.54
N SER A 38 -6.32 -3.08 -6.07
CA SER A 38 -7.23 -1.96 -5.80
C SER A 38 -7.66 -1.90 -4.33
N ALA A 39 -7.87 -3.05 -3.68
CA ALA A 39 -8.18 -3.10 -2.25
C ALA A 39 -7.00 -2.63 -1.39
N ILE A 40 -5.76 -2.94 -1.78
CA ILE A 40 -4.55 -2.41 -1.13
C ILE A 40 -4.48 -0.88 -1.29
N ALA A 41 -4.70 -0.37 -2.50
CA ALA A 41 -4.71 1.08 -2.77
C ALA A 41 -5.80 1.83 -1.98
N GLN A 42 -6.99 1.24 -1.86
CA GLN A 42 -8.06 1.79 -1.02
C GLN A 42 -7.68 1.77 0.47
N THR A 43 -7.13 0.65 0.95
CA THR A 43 -6.73 0.51 2.36
C THR A 43 -5.71 1.58 2.76
N ILE A 44 -4.66 1.78 1.94
CA ILE A 44 -3.63 2.76 2.23
C ILE A 44 -4.18 4.19 2.15
N SER A 45 -5.00 4.49 1.13
CA SER A 45 -5.64 5.81 1.00
C SER A 45 -6.53 6.12 2.20
N SER A 46 -7.36 5.18 2.64
CA SER A 46 -8.20 5.35 3.84
C SER A 46 -7.36 5.56 5.10
N LYS A 47 -6.22 4.86 5.26
CA LYS A 47 -5.35 5.03 6.43
C LYS A 47 -4.81 6.45 6.56
N PHE A 48 -4.35 7.05 5.47
CA PHE A 48 -3.80 8.42 5.45
C PHE A 48 -4.88 9.52 5.38
N LEU A 49 -6.07 9.23 4.84
CA LEU A 49 -7.18 10.19 4.84
C LEU A 49 -7.86 10.33 6.20
N LEU A 50 -7.95 9.25 6.97
CA LEU A 50 -8.62 9.25 8.28
C LEU A 50 -7.71 9.67 9.44
N PHE A 51 -6.39 9.53 9.27
CA PHE A 51 -5.38 9.98 10.23
C PHE A 51 -4.31 10.79 9.49
N PRO A 52 -4.59 12.05 9.14
CA PRO A 52 -3.53 12.96 8.75
C PRO A 52 -2.66 13.17 9.98
N GLY A 53 -1.41 12.69 9.93
CA GLY A 53 -0.39 13.04 10.92
C GLY A 53 -0.14 14.53 10.97
#